data_AF-A0A1F7WEN4-F1
#
_entry.id   AF-A0A1F7WEN4-F1
#
_cell.length_a   1.000
_cell.length_b   1.000
_cell.length_c   1.000
_cell.angle_alpha   90.00
_cell.angle_beta   90.00
_cell.angle_gamma   90.00
#
_symmetry.space_group_name_H-M   'P 1'
#
loop_
_entity.id
_entity.type
_entity.pdbx_description
1 polymer ?
#
loop_
_entity_poly.entity_id
_entity_poly.type
_entity_poly.pdbx_seq_one_letter_code
_entity_poly.pdbx_strand_id
1 'polypeptide(L)'
;MDFEKRKLVKPKDESKIIDESMYVDLCVNYALNTGWVQPEQKNILTEQYLKPIYKKYTEVLDEVKSEVAADTDAETRIKIITKRLGHILERTRRIGSTDRNNITREIYDYRDSFCQSDEYLEYAATSLADFISELLYSKS
;
A
#
# COMPACT_ATOMS: atom_id res chain seq x y z
N MET A 1 28.53 -0.38 36.20
CA MET A 1 28.41 0.43 34.97
C MET A 1 27.31 -0.19 34.14
N ASP A 2 26.16 0.46 34.14
CA ASP A 2 24.97 0.07 33.40
C ASP A 2 25.23 0.00 31.90
N PHE A 3 25.19 -1.20 31.35
CA PHE A 3 25.04 -1.37 29.91
C PHE A 3 23.61 -0.95 29.56
N GLU A 4 23.50 0.28 29.08
CA GLU A 4 22.30 0.87 28.50
C GLU A 4 21.51 -0.19 27.73
N LYS A 5 20.30 -0.47 28.23
CA LYS A 5 19.21 -1.01 27.43
C LYS A 5 18.91 -0.01 26.32
N ARG A 6 19.72 0.00 25.27
CA ARG A 6 19.30 0.49 23.96
C ARG A 6 18.25 -0.49 23.47
N LYS A 7 17.01 -0.27 23.92
CA LYS A 7 15.82 -0.80 23.26
C LYS A 7 16.00 -0.42 21.80
N LEU A 8 16.38 -1.40 20.98
CA LEU A 8 16.13 -1.38 19.56
C LEU A 8 14.64 -1.11 19.44
N VAL A 9 14.29 0.15 19.17
CA VAL A 9 12.94 0.52 18.74
C VAL A 9 12.78 -0.24 17.45
N LYS A 10 12.18 -1.43 17.51
CA LYS A 10 11.69 -2.11 16.32
C LYS A 10 10.92 -1.04 15.54
N PRO A 11 11.20 -0.82 14.25
CA PRO A 11 10.38 0.06 13.44
C PRO A 11 8.93 -0.32 13.73
N LYS A 12 8.07 0.65 14.06
CA LYS A 12 6.65 0.38 14.21
C LYS A 12 6.20 -0.26 12.91
N ASP A 13 6.04 -1.56 12.97
CA ASP A 13 5.78 -2.45 11.86
C ASP A 13 4.26 -2.43 11.59
N GLU A 14 3.68 -1.25 11.67
CA GLU A 14 2.27 -0.95 11.50
C GLU A 14 2.20 0.00 10.30
N SER A 15 1.45 -0.39 9.26
CA SER A 15 1.08 0.55 8.20
C SER A 15 0.47 1.78 8.85
N LYS A 16 0.95 2.97 8.48
CA LYS A 16 0.43 4.24 9.04
C LYS A 16 -0.85 4.71 8.36
N ILE A 17 -1.29 4.02 7.33
CA ILE A 17 -2.48 4.36 6.55
C ILE A 17 -3.72 3.81 7.26
N ILE A 18 -4.55 4.73 7.78
CA ILE A 18 -5.78 4.42 8.51
C ILE A 18 -7.01 4.74 7.64
N ASP A 19 -6.94 5.80 6.83
CA ASP A 19 -8.01 6.24 5.95
C ASP A 19 -7.49 6.83 4.62
N GLU A 20 -8.43 7.17 3.71
CA GLU A 20 -8.14 7.73 2.39
C GLU A 20 -7.37 9.05 2.49
N SER A 21 -7.78 9.94 3.40
CA SER A 21 -7.17 11.28 3.55
C SER A 21 -5.72 11.16 3.95
N MET A 22 -5.42 10.32 4.94
CA MET A 22 -4.06 10.04 5.40
C MET A 22 -3.19 9.48 4.29
N TYR A 23 -3.73 8.55 3.49
CA TYR A 23 -3.02 7.97 2.36
C TYR A 23 -2.73 9.01 1.27
N VAL A 24 -3.74 9.78 0.88
CA VAL A 24 -3.60 10.84 -0.14
C VAL A 24 -2.60 11.89 0.32
N ASP A 25 -2.71 12.37 1.57
CA ASP A 25 -1.81 13.37 2.13
C ASP A 25 -0.37 12.84 2.20
N LEU A 26 -0.17 11.58 2.60
CA LEU A 26 1.15 10.96 2.61
C LEU A 26 1.78 10.97 1.21
N CYS A 27 1.04 10.56 0.18
CA CYS A 27 1.57 10.46 -1.18
C CYS A 27 1.79 11.84 -1.81
N VAL A 28 0.84 12.75 -1.66
CA VAL A 28 0.93 14.12 -2.17
C VAL A 28 2.08 14.87 -1.51
N ASN A 29 2.18 14.84 -0.18
CA ASN A 29 3.26 15.55 0.53
C ASN A 29 4.62 14.98 0.13
N TYR A 30 4.73 13.66 -0.05
CA TYR A 30 5.97 13.05 -0.51
C TYR A 30 6.33 13.50 -1.93
N ALA A 31 5.38 13.52 -2.87
CA ALA A 31 5.60 13.95 -4.24
C ALA A 31 5.96 15.45 -4.36
N LEU A 32 5.32 16.32 -3.56
CA LEU A 32 5.64 17.75 -3.52
C LEU A 32 7.03 18.01 -2.91
N ASN A 33 7.34 17.37 -1.78
CA ASN A 33 8.63 17.57 -1.09
C ASN A 33 9.83 17.04 -1.90
N THR A 34 9.60 16.04 -2.76
CA THR A 34 10.63 15.50 -3.66
C THR A 34 10.71 16.25 -4.99
N GLY A 35 9.77 17.16 -5.27
CA GLY A 35 9.70 17.91 -6.53
C GLY A 35 9.26 17.08 -7.72
N TRP A 36 8.69 15.90 -7.51
CA TRP A 36 8.18 15.05 -8.59
C TRP A 36 6.90 15.59 -9.23
N VAL A 37 6.12 16.31 -8.44
CA VAL A 37 4.84 16.88 -8.85
C VAL A 37 4.81 18.34 -8.41
N GLN A 38 4.31 19.22 -9.28
CA GLN A 38 4.08 20.63 -8.95
C GLN A 38 2.71 20.80 -8.26
N PRO A 39 2.48 21.88 -7.46
CA PRO A 39 1.21 22.08 -6.77
C PRO A 39 -0.04 21.98 -7.66
N GLU A 40 0.05 22.43 -8.91
CA GLU A 40 -1.06 22.42 -9.89
C GLU A 40 -1.38 21.00 -10.38
N GLN A 41 -0.41 20.09 -10.31
CA GLN A 41 -0.54 18.69 -10.70
C GLN A 41 -1.07 17.81 -9.57
N LYS A 42 -1.23 18.35 -8.34
CA LYS A 42 -1.76 17.62 -7.17
C LYS A 42 -3.11 16.96 -7.48
N ASN A 43 -4.04 17.69 -8.08
CA ASN A 43 -5.38 17.17 -8.37
C ASN A 43 -5.33 15.99 -9.36
N ILE A 44 -4.44 16.05 -10.35
CA ILE A 44 -4.25 14.95 -11.29
C ILE A 44 -3.70 13.71 -10.56
N LEU A 45 -2.66 13.87 -9.74
CA LEU A 45 -2.11 12.78 -8.94
C LEU A 45 -3.19 12.15 -8.04
N THR A 46 -3.95 12.97 -7.33
CA THR A 46 -4.98 12.50 -6.38
C THR A 46 -6.13 11.79 -7.09
N GLU A 47 -6.76 12.42 -8.07
CA GLU A 47 -7.99 11.90 -8.69
C GLU A 47 -7.72 10.75 -9.66
N GLN A 48 -6.61 10.79 -10.41
CA GLN A 48 -6.34 9.76 -11.41
C GLN A 48 -5.63 8.53 -10.85
N TYR A 49 -4.90 8.68 -9.75
CA TYR A 49 -4.08 7.59 -9.21
C TYR A 49 -4.44 7.22 -7.78
N LEU A 50 -4.31 8.16 -6.83
CA LEU A 50 -4.39 7.83 -5.41
C LEU A 50 -5.79 7.37 -5.00
N LYS A 51 -6.84 8.15 -5.29
CA LYS A 51 -8.21 7.76 -4.94
C LYS A 51 -8.64 6.41 -5.55
N PRO A 52 -8.40 6.16 -6.86
CA PRO A 52 -8.67 4.84 -7.45
C PRO A 52 -7.94 3.69 -6.74
N ILE A 53 -6.65 3.87 -6.39
CA ILE A 53 -5.87 2.85 -5.69
C ILE A 53 -6.44 2.58 -4.30
N TYR A 54 -6.78 3.63 -3.55
CA TYR A 54 -7.37 3.47 -2.22
C TYR A 54 -8.73 2.78 -2.29
N LYS A 55 -9.56 3.14 -3.25
CA LYS A 55 -10.85 2.47 -3.51
C LYS A 55 -10.65 0.97 -3.77
N LYS A 56 -9.71 0.61 -4.65
CA LYS A 56 -9.42 -0.81 -4.91
C LYS A 56 -8.91 -1.54 -3.67
N TYR A 57 -8.05 -0.89 -2.87
CA TYR A 57 -7.60 -1.43 -1.60
C TYR A 57 -8.77 -1.75 -0.65
N THR A 58 -9.74 -0.84 -0.52
CA THR A 58 -10.92 -1.09 0.33
C THR A 58 -11.81 -2.19 -0.23
N GLU A 59 -12.02 -2.23 -1.55
CA GLU A 59 -12.81 -3.29 -2.21
C GLU A 59 -12.20 -4.66 -1.95
N VAL A 60 -10.90 -4.82 -2.19
CA VAL A 60 -10.18 -6.07 -1.95
C VAL A 60 -10.21 -6.48 -0.47
N LEU A 61 -10.08 -5.53 0.46
CA LEU A 61 -10.17 -5.83 1.88
C LEU A 61 -11.57 -6.31 2.28
N ASP A 62 -12.61 -5.70 1.75
CA ASP A 62 -13.98 -6.08 2.09
C ASP A 62 -14.36 -7.45 1.49
N GLU A 63 -13.88 -7.76 0.28
CA GLU A 63 -13.97 -9.11 -0.32
C GLU A 63 -13.31 -10.14 0.59
N VAL A 64 -12.04 -9.91 0.99
CA VAL A 64 -11.31 -10.83 1.87
C VAL A 64 -11.98 -10.99 3.22
N LYS A 65 -12.46 -9.92 3.84
CA LYS A 65 -13.18 -10.00 5.13
C LYS A 65 -14.42 -10.88 5.03
N SER A 66 -15.14 -10.80 3.90
CA SER A 66 -16.33 -11.62 3.66
C SER A 66 -15.96 -13.10 3.56
N GLU A 67 -14.91 -13.43 2.82
CA GLU A 67 -14.46 -14.82 2.64
C GLU A 67 -13.88 -15.42 3.93
N VAL A 68 -13.05 -14.65 4.64
CA VAL A 68 -12.37 -15.09 5.87
C VAL A 68 -13.30 -15.14 7.09
N ALA A 69 -14.50 -14.56 7.01
CA ALA A 69 -15.43 -14.47 8.16
C ALA A 69 -15.82 -15.82 8.78
N ALA A 70 -15.72 -16.92 8.03
CA ALA A 70 -16.02 -18.27 8.50
C ALA A 70 -14.82 -18.96 9.19
N ASP A 71 -13.62 -18.38 9.14
CA ASP A 71 -12.41 -18.98 9.69
C ASP A 71 -12.31 -18.81 11.21
N THR A 72 -11.75 -19.81 11.90
CA THR A 72 -11.53 -19.77 13.35
C THR A 72 -10.52 -18.70 13.79
N ASP A 73 -9.68 -18.24 12.86
CA ASP A 73 -8.60 -17.27 13.06
C ASP A 73 -8.99 -15.84 12.62
N ALA A 74 -10.11 -15.67 11.91
CA ALA A 74 -10.41 -14.55 11.01
C ALA A 74 -9.83 -13.17 11.36
N GLU A 75 -9.95 -12.72 12.61
CA GLU A 75 -9.44 -11.43 13.07
C GLU A 75 -7.91 -11.29 12.89
N THR A 76 -7.16 -12.36 13.16
CA THR A 76 -5.69 -12.39 13.03
C THR A 76 -5.27 -12.31 11.57
N ARG A 77 -5.87 -13.14 10.71
CA ARG A 77 -5.67 -13.10 9.26
C ARG A 77 -6.04 -11.76 8.65
N ILE A 78 -7.19 -11.18 8.98
CA ILE A 78 -7.60 -9.85 8.51
C ILE A 78 -6.59 -8.78 8.92
N LYS A 79 -6.07 -8.82 10.17
CA LYS A 79 -5.02 -7.89 10.63
C LYS A 79 -3.74 -8.04 9.82
N ILE A 80 -3.30 -9.26 9.53
CA ILE A 80 -2.10 -9.53 8.72
C ILE A 80 -2.30 -9.00 7.30
N ILE A 81 -3.42 -9.31 6.66
CA ILE A 81 -3.72 -8.87 5.30
C ILE A 81 -3.80 -7.36 5.22
N THR A 82 -4.55 -6.72 6.11
CA THR A 82 -4.65 -5.25 6.19
C THR A 82 -3.27 -4.61 6.35
N LYS A 83 -2.41 -5.14 7.21
CA LYS A 83 -1.04 -4.65 7.38
C LYS A 83 -0.23 -4.75 6.08
N ARG A 84 -0.26 -5.89 5.40
CA ARG A 84 0.52 -6.13 4.18
C ARG A 84 0.04 -5.28 3.02
N LEU A 85 -1.27 -5.16 2.83
CA LEU A 85 -1.83 -4.28 1.80
C LEU A 85 -1.55 -2.80 2.09
N GLY A 86 -1.59 -2.38 3.35
CA GLY A 86 -1.20 -1.02 3.74
C GLY A 86 0.24 -0.69 3.34
N HIS A 87 1.17 -1.63 3.46
CA HIS A 87 2.54 -1.46 2.98
C HIS A 87 2.66 -1.45 1.45
N ILE A 88 1.76 -2.10 0.71
CA ILE A 88 1.67 -1.91 -0.76
C ILE A 88 1.24 -0.47 -1.05
N LEU A 89 0.20 0.04 -0.38
CA LEU A 89 -0.22 1.43 -0.52
C LEU A 89 0.92 2.42 -0.24
N GLU A 90 1.69 2.22 0.84
CA GLU A 90 2.81 3.11 1.17
C GLU A 90 3.85 3.22 0.04
N ARG A 91 4.02 2.19 -0.80
CA ARG A 91 4.96 2.19 -1.95
C ARG A 91 4.45 3.02 -3.12
N THR A 92 3.14 3.16 -3.26
CA THR A 92 2.51 4.01 -4.28
C THR A 92 2.76 5.51 -4.05
N ARG A 93 3.35 5.92 -2.92
CA ARG A 93 3.83 7.30 -2.71
C ARG A 93 4.77 7.80 -3.82
N ARG A 94 5.38 6.87 -4.57
CA ARG A 94 6.29 7.15 -5.68
C ARG A 94 5.62 7.42 -7.03
N ILE A 95 4.30 7.28 -7.15
CA ILE A 95 3.56 7.45 -8.42
C ILE A 95 3.72 8.85 -9.03
N GLY A 96 4.05 9.87 -8.25
CA GLY A 96 4.41 11.19 -8.79
C GLY A 96 5.70 11.19 -9.62
N SER A 97 6.57 10.19 -9.47
CA SER A 97 7.84 10.11 -10.20
C SER A 97 7.64 9.64 -11.65
N THR A 98 8.64 9.88 -12.50
CA THR A 98 8.63 9.46 -13.91
C THR A 98 8.97 7.98 -14.14
N ASP A 99 9.32 7.24 -13.08
CA ASP A 99 9.87 5.88 -13.16
C ASP A 99 8.83 4.81 -12.78
N ARG A 100 7.84 4.62 -13.65
CA ARG A 100 6.72 3.69 -13.43
C ARG A 100 7.19 2.23 -13.26
N ASN A 101 8.18 1.82 -14.06
CA ASN A 101 8.75 0.46 -14.01
C ASN A 101 9.30 0.12 -12.63
N ASN A 102 10.04 1.05 -12.01
CA ASN A 102 10.64 0.83 -10.71
C ASN A 102 9.59 0.81 -9.58
N ILE A 103 8.50 1.59 -9.71
CA ILE A 103 7.38 1.55 -8.76
C ILE A 103 6.69 0.19 -8.82
N THR A 104 6.32 -0.25 -10.03
CA THR A 104 5.68 -1.54 -10.24
C THR A 104 6.57 -2.69 -9.75
N ARG A 105 7.88 -2.64 -10.05
CA ARG A 105 8.85 -3.61 -9.55
C ARG A 105 8.92 -3.62 -8.02
N GLU A 106 9.01 -2.47 -7.36
CA GLU A 106 9.08 -2.39 -5.89
C GLU A 106 7.82 -2.96 -5.21
N ILE A 107 6.65 -2.79 -5.83
CA ILE A 107 5.38 -3.36 -5.35
C ILE A 107 5.38 -4.88 -5.51
N TYR A 108 5.75 -5.40 -6.67
CA TYR A 108 5.81 -6.84 -6.92
C TYR A 108 6.90 -7.53 -6.08
N ASP A 109 8.10 -6.96 -5.98
CA ASP A 109 9.18 -7.45 -5.11
C ASP A 109 8.69 -7.54 -3.65
N TYR A 110 7.90 -6.56 -3.20
CA TYR A 110 7.32 -6.59 -1.86
C TYR A 110 6.24 -7.66 -1.73
N ARG A 111 5.29 -7.75 -2.67
CA ARG A 111 4.28 -8.81 -2.71
C ARG A 111 4.93 -10.18 -2.58
N ASP A 112 5.92 -10.47 -3.42
CA ASP A 112 6.58 -11.76 -3.52
C ASP A 112 7.31 -12.16 -2.22
N SER A 113 7.71 -11.18 -1.41
CA SER A 113 8.34 -11.42 -0.11
C SER A 113 7.42 -12.04 0.96
N PHE A 114 6.10 -12.05 0.74
CA PHE A 114 5.13 -12.61 1.69
C PHE A 114 3.96 -13.38 1.05
N CYS A 115 3.84 -13.38 -0.28
CA CYS A 115 2.70 -13.97 -1.01
C CYS A 115 2.52 -15.48 -0.76
N GLN A 116 3.59 -16.19 -0.42
CA GLN A 116 3.58 -17.66 -0.33
C GLN A 116 2.98 -18.22 0.98
N SER A 117 2.50 -17.38 1.89
CA SER A 117 2.10 -17.82 3.23
C SER A 117 0.59 -18.06 3.42
N ASP A 118 -0.27 -17.47 2.59
CA ASP A 118 -1.72 -17.47 2.80
C ASP A 118 -2.46 -17.10 1.49
N GLU A 119 -3.47 -17.88 1.11
CA GLU A 119 -4.18 -17.72 -0.18
C GLU A 119 -4.99 -16.41 -0.26
N TYR A 120 -5.57 -15.97 0.85
CA TYR A 120 -6.32 -14.71 0.89
C TYR A 120 -5.37 -13.52 0.80
N LEU A 121 -4.20 -13.63 1.43
CA LEU A 121 -3.13 -12.64 1.30
C LEU A 121 -2.58 -12.57 -0.13
N GLU A 122 -2.39 -13.73 -0.77
CA GLU A 122 -1.95 -13.81 -2.17
C GLU A 122 -2.95 -13.18 -3.12
N TYR A 123 -4.23 -13.55 -3.00
CA TYR A 123 -5.31 -12.95 -3.76
C TYR A 123 -5.33 -11.43 -3.60
N ALA A 124 -5.32 -10.96 -2.35
CA ALA A 124 -5.46 -9.55 -2.05
C ALA A 124 -4.28 -8.72 -2.56
N ALA A 125 -3.06 -9.21 -2.32
CA ALA A 125 -1.84 -8.52 -2.71
C ALA A 125 -1.66 -8.50 -4.23
N THR A 126 -1.99 -9.60 -4.91
CA THR A 126 -1.98 -9.68 -6.38
C THR A 126 -3.02 -8.77 -6.99
N SER A 127 -4.26 -8.82 -6.51
CA SER A 127 -5.36 -7.97 -7.01
C SER A 127 -5.05 -6.48 -6.90
N LEU A 128 -4.44 -6.05 -5.79
CA LEU A 128 -4.06 -4.66 -5.61
C LEU A 128 -2.84 -4.28 -6.47
N ALA A 129 -1.81 -5.14 -6.54
CA ALA A 129 -0.62 -4.87 -7.32
C ALA A 129 -0.90 -4.79 -8.83
N ASP A 130 -1.73 -5.70 -9.35
CA ASP A 130 -2.12 -5.74 -10.76
C ASP A 130 -2.93 -4.50 -11.12
N PHE A 131 -3.89 -4.11 -10.28
CA PHE A 131 -4.63 -2.86 -10.49
C PHE A 131 -3.72 -1.63 -10.51
N ILE A 132 -2.75 -1.53 -9.58
CA ILE A 132 -1.81 -0.41 -9.57
C ILE A 132 -0.98 -0.40 -10.86
N SER A 133 -0.51 -1.57 -11.30
CA SER A 133 0.24 -1.72 -12.55
C SER A 133 -0.60 -1.25 -13.74
N GLU A 134 -1.80 -1.79 -13.92
CA GLU A 134 -2.72 -1.41 -14.98
C GLU A 134 -3.03 0.10 -14.98
N LEU A 135 -3.25 0.68 -13.80
CA LEU A 135 -3.52 2.11 -13.66
C LEU A 135 -2.35 2.97 -14.14
N LEU A 136 -1.11 2.57 -13.82
CA LEU A 136 0.10 3.29 -14.24
C LEU A 136 0.36 3.23 -15.75
N TYR A 137 -0.07 2.17 -16.42
CA TYR A 137 0.12 2.03 -17.87
C TYR A 137 -1.09 2.50 -18.69
N SER A 138 -2.31 2.45 -18.15
CA SER A 138 -3.55 2.84 -18.86
C SER A 138 -3.77 4.35 -18.98
N LYS A 139 -3.12 5.16 -18.14
CA LYS A 139 -3.25 6.63 -18.14
C LYS A 139 -2.13 7.33 -18.93
N SER A 140 -1.49 6.61 -19.86
CA SER A 140 -0.42 7.09 -20.74
C SER A 140 -0.95 7.82 -21.98
#